data_AF-A0A921H5H3-F1
#
_entry.id   AF-A0A921H5H3-F1
#
_cell.length_a   1.000
_cell.length_b   1.000
_cell.length_c   1.000
_cell.angle_alpha   90.00
_cell.angle_beta   90.00
_cell.angle_gamma   90.00
#
_symmetry.space_group_name_H-M   'P 1'
#
loop_
_entity.id
_entity.type
_entity.pdbx_description
1 polymer ?
#
loop_
_entity_poly.entity_id
_entity_poly.type
_entity_poly.pdbx_seq_one_letter_code
_entity_poly.pdbx_strand_id
1 'polypeptide(L)'
;EVWKLEAPDDIRFRSMNNTLQNLLPKYDSLSIAVFSGAPQQVPYIKLGEIYLIGAESALKLNDISGAYYYLSTFVDKRFSKTSIVETSTVTELMEEIERQYIREFLGEGQLFYCYKRWNLSSIPSYDGRSIEMTKAKYVWPIPVN
;
A
#
# COMPACT_ATOMS: atom_id res chain seq x y z
N GLU A 1 -12.05 -12.97 -5.44
CA GLU A 1 -13.17 -12.58 -4.55
C GLU A 1 -12.78 -12.59 -3.07
N VAL A 2 -11.95 -13.53 -2.62
CA VAL A 2 -11.48 -13.65 -1.22
C VAL A 2 -10.91 -12.34 -0.65
N TRP A 3 -10.08 -11.62 -1.39
CA TRP A 3 -9.45 -10.38 -0.92
C TRP A 3 -10.42 -9.20 -0.70
N LYS A 4 -11.60 -9.20 -1.35
CA LYS A 4 -12.67 -8.21 -1.06
C LYS A 4 -13.47 -8.58 0.18
N LEU A 5 -13.53 -9.87 0.52
CA LEU A 5 -14.22 -10.35 1.71
C LEU A 5 -13.48 -9.97 3.00
N GLU A 6 -12.15 -9.81 2.95
CA GLU A 6 -11.34 -9.38 4.09
C GLU A 6 -11.51 -7.89 4.42
N ALA A 7 -12.04 -7.07 3.51
CA ALA A 7 -12.14 -5.62 3.66
C ALA A 7 -13.29 -5.03 2.82
N PRO A 8 -14.55 -5.43 3.11
CA PRO A 8 -15.70 -5.09 2.27
C PRO A 8 -16.06 -3.60 2.31
N ASP A 9 -15.64 -2.88 3.35
CA ASP A 9 -15.92 -1.46 3.60
C ASP A 9 -14.77 -0.51 3.16
N ASP A 10 -13.72 -1.06 2.54
CA ASP A 10 -12.60 -0.29 2.01
C ASP A 10 -12.97 0.39 0.67
N ILE A 11 -12.98 1.71 0.68
CA ILE A 11 -13.39 2.51 -0.48
C ILE A 11 -12.43 2.36 -1.67
N ARG A 12 -11.17 1.94 -1.46
CA ARG A 12 -10.16 1.79 -2.51
C ARG A 12 -10.54 0.70 -3.51
N PHE A 13 -11.25 -0.32 -3.04
CA PHE A 13 -11.64 -1.47 -3.85
C PHE A 13 -13.00 -1.31 -4.50
N ARG A 14 -13.76 -0.28 -4.14
CA ARG A 14 -15.09 0.00 -4.70
C ARG A 14 -15.07 0.16 -6.21
N SER A 15 -14.01 0.78 -6.75
CA SER A 15 -13.87 1.02 -8.19
C SER A 15 -13.18 -0.12 -8.95
N MET A 16 -12.58 -1.10 -8.25
CA MET A 16 -11.95 -2.25 -8.88
C MET A 16 -13.01 -3.27 -9.26
N ASN A 17 -13.07 -3.68 -10.53
CA ASN A 17 -13.98 -4.74 -10.96
C ASN A 17 -13.20 -5.82 -11.75
N ASN A 18 -13.86 -6.94 -12.04
CA ASN A 18 -13.23 -8.09 -12.69
C ASN A 18 -13.27 -8.01 -14.23
N THR A 19 -13.69 -6.89 -14.83
CA THR A 19 -13.57 -6.73 -16.28
C THR A 19 -12.16 -6.28 -16.61
N LEU A 20 -11.60 -6.77 -17.73
CA LEU A 20 -10.23 -6.46 -18.17
C LEU A 20 -9.95 -4.95 -18.27
N GLN A 21 -10.99 -4.13 -18.32
CA GLN A 21 -10.92 -2.68 -18.45
C GLN A 21 -10.66 -1.97 -17.10
N ASN A 22 -11.06 -2.54 -15.96
CA ASN A 22 -11.05 -1.84 -14.65
C ASN A 22 -10.34 -2.64 -13.54
N LEU A 23 -9.26 -3.34 -13.89
CA LEU A 23 -8.40 -4.04 -12.93
C LEU A 23 -7.61 -3.06 -12.04
N LEU A 24 -7.29 -1.86 -12.55
CA LEU A 24 -6.62 -0.80 -11.79
C LEU A 24 -7.11 0.60 -12.22
N PRO A 25 -8.20 1.11 -11.63
CA PRO A 25 -8.83 2.36 -12.04
C PRO A 25 -8.06 3.63 -11.62
N LYS A 26 -6.96 3.49 -10.86
CA LYS A 26 -6.22 4.60 -10.25
C LYS A 26 -5.69 5.60 -11.28
N TYR A 27 -5.41 5.11 -12.49
CA TYR A 27 -4.92 5.92 -13.59
C TYR A 27 -5.89 6.00 -14.76
N ASP A 28 -7.16 5.67 -14.54
CA ASP A 28 -8.18 5.76 -15.57
C ASP A 28 -8.50 7.23 -15.87
N SER A 29 -8.43 7.58 -17.16
CA SER A 29 -8.75 8.91 -17.70
C SER A 29 -10.24 9.26 -17.57
N LEU A 30 -11.09 8.28 -17.25
CA LEU A 30 -12.53 8.43 -17.03
C LEU A 30 -12.92 8.57 -15.55
N SER A 31 -11.94 8.67 -14.64
CA SER A 31 -12.23 8.83 -13.21
C SER A 31 -12.90 10.18 -12.92
N ILE A 32 -13.92 10.19 -12.06
CA ILE A 32 -14.77 11.36 -11.68
C ILE A 32 -13.96 12.59 -11.20
N ALA A 33 -12.70 12.40 -10.81
CA ALA A 33 -11.79 13.46 -10.35
C ALA A 33 -10.96 14.10 -11.47
N VAL A 34 -11.02 13.59 -12.70
CA VAL A 34 -10.25 14.08 -13.84
C VAL A 34 -11.15 14.98 -14.69
N PHE A 35 -10.76 16.24 -14.83
CA PHE A 35 -11.37 17.17 -15.77
C PHE A 35 -11.31 16.53 -17.16
N SER A 36 -12.47 16.32 -17.80
CA SER A 36 -12.59 15.76 -19.15
C SER A 36 -11.56 16.43 -20.09
N GLY A 37 -10.49 15.72 -20.44
CA GLY A 37 -9.40 16.21 -21.29
C GLY A 37 -8.02 16.44 -20.63
N ALA A 38 -7.88 16.27 -19.31
CA ALA A 38 -6.55 16.33 -18.67
C ALA A 38 -5.75 15.03 -18.91
N PRO A 39 -4.44 15.11 -19.22
CA PRO A 39 -3.61 13.93 -19.39
C PRO A 39 -3.49 13.17 -18.07
N GLN A 40 -3.35 11.84 -18.16
CA GLN A 40 -3.13 10.97 -17.01
C GLN A 40 -1.91 11.45 -16.21
N GLN A 41 -2.13 11.78 -14.93
CA GLN A 41 -1.08 12.28 -14.05
C GLN A 41 -0.54 11.17 -13.16
N VAL A 42 0.78 11.12 -13.02
CA VAL A 42 1.45 10.25 -12.06
C VAL A 42 1.76 11.09 -10.82
N PRO A 43 1.11 10.85 -9.66
CA PRO A 43 1.44 11.58 -8.45
C PRO A 43 2.84 11.17 -7.98
N TYR A 44 3.71 12.14 -7.73
CA TYR A 44 5.04 11.88 -7.19
C TYR A 44 4.99 11.49 -5.71
N ILE A 45 4.16 12.18 -4.92
CA ILE A 45 3.96 11.94 -3.48
C ILE A 45 2.47 12.14 -3.18
N LYS A 46 1.89 11.29 -2.32
CA LYS A 46 0.50 11.44 -1.84
C LYS A 46 0.46 11.69 -0.34
N LEU A 47 -0.60 12.36 0.13
CA LEU A 47 -0.86 12.49 1.56
C LEU A 47 -0.96 11.12 2.26
N GLY A 48 -1.65 10.15 1.64
CA GLY A 48 -1.76 8.80 2.19
C GLY A 48 -0.40 8.12 2.43
N GLU A 49 0.56 8.35 1.53
CA GLU A 49 1.93 7.87 1.69
C GLU A 49 2.65 8.52 2.87
N ILE A 50 2.48 9.83 3.04
CA ILE A 50 3.10 10.57 4.16
C ILE A 50 2.60 10.04 5.51
N TYR A 51 1.30 9.76 5.65
CA TYR A 51 0.76 9.17 6.88
C TYR A 51 1.32 7.78 7.16
N LEU A 52 1.45 6.93 6.14
CA LEU A 52 2.02 5.59 6.29
C LEU A 52 3.52 5.63 6.64
N ILE A 53 4.29 6.54 6.02
CA ILE A 53 5.70 6.77 6.36
C ILE A 53 5.82 7.28 7.80
N GLY A 54 4.93 8.19 8.22
CA GLY A 54 4.86 8.68 9.59
C GLY A 54 4.59 7.58 10.59
N ALA A 55 3.61 6.71 10.31
CA ALA A 55 3.30 5.55 11.14
C ALA A 55 4.48 4.57 11.26
N GLU A 56 5.12 4.22 10.13
CA GLU A 56 6.31 3.34 10.11
C GLU A 56 7.47 3.97 10.93
N SER A 57 7.70 5.27 10.75
CA SER A 57 8.80 5.98 11.40
C SER A 57 8.59 6.10 12.90
N ALA A 58 7.38 6.44 13.34
CA ALA A 58 7.02 6.49 14.75
C ALA A 58 7.22 5.12 15.42
N LEU A 59 6.81 4.04 14.75
CA LEU A 59 7.00 2.68 15.24
C LEU A 59 8.50 2.34 15.42
N LYS A 60 9.33 2.70 14.43
CA LYS A 60 10.80 2.51 14.51
C LYS A 60 11.47 3.32 15.61
N LEU A 61 10.87 4.45 15.99
CA LEU A 61 11.32 5.30 17.10
C LEU A 61 10.75 4.85 18.46
N ASN A 62 10.03 3.72 18.51
CA ASN A 62 9.31 3.20 19.68
C ASN A 62 8.19 4.12 20.20
N ASP A 63 7.67 5.03 19.37
CA ASP A 63 6.47 5.83 19.67
C ASP A 63 5.22 5.11 19.14
N ILE A 64 4.69 4.21 19.98
CA ILE A 64 3.51 3.40 19.66
C ILE A 64 2.27 4.28 19.54
N SER A 65 2.13 5.28 20.42
CA SER A 65 1.01 6.23 20.40
C SER A 65 0.96 7.04 19.10
N GLY A 66 2.10 7.60 18.67
CA GLY A 66 2.19 8.34 17.41
C GLY A 66 1.93 7.45 16.20
N ALA A 67 2.49 6.23 16.19
CA ALA A 67 2.25 5.27 15.12
C ALA A 67 0.76 4.93 14.98
N TYR A 68 0.08 4.67 16.10
CA TYR A 68 -1.35 4.42 16.12
C TYR A 68 -2.15 5.64 15.65
N TYR A 69 -1.79 6.85 16.07
CA TYR A 69 -2.47 8.08 15.63
C TYR A 69 -2.41 8.28 14.12
N TYR A 70 -1.23 8.14 13.51
CA TYR A 70 -1.08 8.27 12.07
C TYR A 70 -1.85 7.18 11.31
N LEU A 71 -1.79 5.95 11.80
CA LEU A 71 -2.42 4.81 11.14
C LEU A 71 -3.95 4.83 11.26
N SER A 72 -4.49 5.15 12.44
CA SER A 72 -5.94 5.31 12.66
C SER A 72 -6.51 6.45 11.79
N THR A 73 -5.84 7.61 11.78
CA THR A 73 -6.22 8.73 10.90
C THR A 73 -6.25 8.32 9.42
N PHE A 74 -5.29 7.50 8.98
CA PHE A 74 -5.26 6.98 7.63
C PHE A 74 -6.41 6.00 7.35
N VAL A 75 -6.65 5.04 8.23
CA VAL A 75 -7.68 4.02 8.10
C VAL A 75 -9.07 4.63 8.11
N ASP A 76 -9.36 5.59 8.98
CA ASP A 76 -10.66 6.28 9.05
C ASP A 76 -11.04 7.00 7.74
N LYS A 77 -10.04 7.36 6.91
CA LYS A 77 -10.27 7.97 5.59
C LYS A 77 -10.42 6.96 4.46
N ARG A 78 -10.23 5.66 4.72
CA ARG A 78 -10.28 4.58 3.72
C ARG A 78 -11.39 3.58 4.01
N PHE A 79 -11.65 3.30 5.27
CA PHE A 79 -12.65 2.36 5.72
C PHE A 79 -13.87 3.09 6.24
N SER A 80 -15.04 2.54 5.96
CA SER A 80 -16.30 3.14 6.42
C SER A 80 -16.70 2.68 7.81
N LYS A 81 -16.20 1.52 8.28
CA LYS A 81 -16.59 0.88 9.54
C LYS A 81 -15.43 0.24 10.30
N THR A 82 -14.37 -0.15 9.61
CA THR A 82 -13.18 -0.76 10.23
C THR A 82 -12.33 0.32 10.90
N SER A 83 -12.11 0.18 12.20
CA SER A 83 -11.14 0.98 12.96
C SER A 83 -10.05 0.07 13.51
N ILE A 84 -8.84 0.61 13.64
CA ILE A 84 -7.76 -0.11 14.32
C ILE A 84 -8.01 0.01 15.83
N VAL A 85 -7.70 -1.04 16.58
CA VAL A 85 -7.83 -1.03 18.03
C VAL A 85 -6.45 -0.83 18.65
N GLU A 86 -6.38 0.07 19.63
CA GLU A 86 -5.15 0.53 20.29
C GLU A 86 -4.41 -0.57 21.10
N THR A 87 -4.97 -1.78 21.19
CA THR A 87 -4.40 -2.93 21.91
C THR A 87 -3.35 -3.73 21.12
N SER A 88 -3.02 -3.31 19.89
CA SER A 88 -2.07 -4.04 19.06
C SER A 88 -0.63 -3.99 19.60
N THR A 89 0.01 -5.15 19.67
CA THR A 89 1.45 -5.28 19.90
C THR A 89 2.25 -4.58 18.79
N VAL A 90 3.53 -4.25 19.05
CA VAL A 90 4.42 -3.62 18.04
C VAL A 90 4.47 -4.44 16.74
N THR A 91 4.46 -5.77 16.86
CA THR A 91 4.43 -6.70 15.72
C THR A 91 3.12 -6.62 14.94
N GLU A 92 1.98 -6.66 15.61
CA GLU A 92 0.66 -6.54 14.97
C GLU A 92 0.49 -5.18 14.30
N LEU A 93 1.00 -4.11 14.92
CA LEU A 93 0.97 -2.77 14.35
C LEU A 93 1.85 -2.68 13.09
N MET A 94 3.02 -3.31 13.07
CA MET A 94 3.86 -3.39 11.87
C MET A 94 3.17 -4.18 10.74
N GLU A 95 2.53 -5.31 11.06
CA GLU A 95 1.77 -6.11 10.09
C GLU A 95 0.59 -5.33 9.51
N GLU A 96 -0.11 -4.54 10.33
CA GLU A 96 -1.18 -3.65 9.86
C GLU A 96 -0.62 -2.56 8.94
N ILE A 97 0.48 -1.92 9.32
CA ILE A 97 1.16 -0.93 8.47
C ILE A 97 1.50 -1.57 7.11
N GLU A 98 2.15 -2.73 7.09
CA GLU A 98 2.48 -3.45 5.86
C GLU A 98 1.24 -3.72 5.00
N ARG A 99 0.14 -4.19 5.62
CA ARG A 99 -1.11 -4.44 4.91
C ARG A 99 -1.66 -3.16 4.28
N GLN A 100 -1.60 -2.02 4.99
CA GLN A 100 -2.04 -0.74 4.43
C GLN A 100 -1.13 -0.24 3.30
N TYR A 101 0.19 -0.46 3.38
CA TYR A 101 1.12 -0.21 2.27
C TYR A 101 0.71 -0.99 1.01
N ILE A 102 0.45 -2.30 1.13
CA ILE A 102 0.06 -3.14 -0.01
C ILE A 102 -1.23 -2.60 -0.67
N ARG A 103 -2.23 -2.23 0.13
CA ARG A 103 -3.52 -1.75 -0.37
C ARG A 103 -3.44 -0.34 -0.98
N GLU A 104 -2.63 0.55 -0.42
CA GLU A 104 -2.52 1.94 -0.89
C GLU A 104 -1.65 2.08 -2.15
N PHE A 105 -0.56 1.30 -2.26
CA PHE A 105 0.43 1.41 -3.35
C PHE A 105 0.19 0.45 -4.51
N LEU A 106 -0.97 -0.22 -4.56
CA LEU A 106 -1.31 -1.08 -5.69
C LEU A 106 -1.24 -0.27 -7.01
N GLY A 107 -0.42 -0.78 -7.92
CA GLY A 107 -0.20 -0.20 -9.25
C GLY A 107 0.80 0.96 -9.33
N GLU A 108 1.44 1.35 -8.23
CA GLU A 108 2.35 2.52 -8.20
C GLU A 108 3.84 2.17 -8.16
N GLY A 109 4.18 0.89 -7.99
CA GLY A 109 5.58 0.43 -7.95
C GLY A 109 6.35 0.72 -6.66
N GLN A 110 5.74 1.41 -5.68
CA GLN A 110 6.41 1.76 -4.41
C GLN A 110 6.66 0.56 -3.48
N LEU A 111 5.83 -0.48 -3.59
CA LEU A 111 5.89 -1.64 -2.69
C LEU A 111 7.23 -2.40 -2.78
N PHE A 112 7.79 -2.52 -4.00
CA PHE A 112 9.11 -3.13 -4.21
C PHE A 112 10.22 -2.39 -3.44
N TYR A 113 10.18 -1.05 -3.45
CA TYR A 113 11.15 -0.22 -2.73
C TYR A 113 10.96 -0.30 -1.21
N CYS A 114 9.71 -0.46 -0.73
CA CYS A 114 9.44 -0.70 0.68
C CYS A 114 10.05 -2.02 1.15
N TYR A 115 9.83 -3.11 0.41
CA TYR A 115 10.42 -4.41 0.71
C TYR A 115 11.95 -4.40 0.69
N LYS A 116 12.55 -3.65 -0.26
CA LYS A 116 14.00 -3.42 -0.29
C LYS A 116 14.48 -2.66 0.96
N ARG A 117 13.77 -1.61 1.40
CA ARG A 117 14.10 -0.82 2.60
C ARG A 117 13.99 -1.64 3.89
N TRP A 118 12.99 -2.51 3.98
CA TRP A 118 12.83 -3.43 5.11
C TRP A 118 13.78 -4.63 5.07
N ASN A 119 14.55 -4.77 4.00
CA ASN A 119 15.52 -5.85 3.80
C ASN A 119 14.87 -7.24 3.96
N LEU A 120 13.67 -7.41 3.38
CA LEU A 120 12.97 -8.69 3.42
C LEU A 120 13.73 -9.74 2.61
N SER A 121 13.84 -10.95 3.17
CA SER A 121 14.42 -12.10 2.46
C SER A 121 13.42 -12.78 1.53
N SER A 122 12.12 -12.51 1.67
CA SER A 122 11.06 -13.08 0.83
C SER A 122 9.96 -12.08 0.56
N ILE A 123 9.44 -12.07 -0.67
CA ILE A 123 8.28 -11.25 -1.08
C ILE A 123 7.16 -12.17 -1.58
N PRO A 124 5.88 -11.85 -1.28
CA PRO A 124 4.75 -12.61 -1.82
C PRO A 124 4.63 -12.47 -3.34
N SER A 125 4.39 -13.59 -4.01
CA SER A 125 4.07 -13.70 -5.44
C SER A 125 2.56 -13.78 -5.63
N TYR A 126 2.10 -13.47 -6.84
CA TYR A 126 0.67 -13.47 -7.20
C TYR A 126 0.00 -14.85 -7.06
N ASP A 127 0.79 -15.92 -7.15
CA ASP A 127 0.36 -17.32 -7.06
C ASP A 127 0.33 -17.84 -5.62
N GLY A 128 0.51 -16.96 -4.63
CA GLY A 128 0.55 -17.30 -3.21
C GLY A 128 1.87 -17.95 -2.76
N ARG A 129 2.86 -18.05 -3.64
CA ARG A 129 4.22 -18.49 -3.29
C ARG A 129 5.05 -17.31 -2.80
N SER A 130 6.16 -17.60 -2.14
CA SER A 130 7.15 -16.58 -1.75
C SER A 130 8.35 -16.64 -2.70
N ILE A 131 8.80 -15.47 -3.17
CA ILE A 131 10.03 -15.34 -3.95
C ILE A 131 11.16 -14.97 -3.01
N GLU A 132 12.18 -15.81 -2.97
CA GLU A 132 13.44 -15.54 -2.26
C GLU A 132 14.15 -14.33 -2.88
N MET A 133 14.45 -13.33 -2.06
CA MET A 133 15.08 -12.08 -2.44
C MET A 133 16.51 -11.99 -1.92
N THR A 134 17.46 -11.88 -2.84
CA THR A 134 18.86 -11.60 -2.54
C THR A 134 19.20 -10.16 -2.93
N LYS A 135 20.31 -9.62 -2.42
CA LYS A 135 20.79 -8.28 -2.78
C LYS A 135 20.89 -8.07 -4.30
N ALA A 136 21.30 -9.11 -5.04
CA ALA A 136 21.38 -9.08 -6.50
C ALA A 136 20.00 -8.94 -7.16
N LYS A 137 18.94 -9.51 -6.60
CA LYS A 137 17.57 -9.40 -7.12
C LYS A 137 16.91 -8.04 -6.84
N TYR A 138 17.42 -7.29 -5.85
CA TYR A 138 16.97 -5.93 -5.54
C TYR A 138 17.67 -4.83 -6.36
N VAL A 139 18.64 -5.20 -7.21
CA VAL A 139 19.47 -4.27 -7.98
C VAL A 139 19.35 -4.61 -9.45
N TRP A 140 19.12 -3.58 -10.27
CA TRP A 140 19.09 -3.73 -11.71
C TRP A 140 20.50 -4.03 -12.25
N PRO A 141 20.64 -4.93 -13.23
CA PRO A 141 21.93 -5.14 -13.89
C PRO A 141 22.34 -3.88 -14.65
N ILE A 142 23.64 -3.59 -14.64
CA ILE A 142 24.19 -2.52 -15.46
C ILE A 142 24.14 -2.99 -16.92
N PRO A 143 23.58 -2.22 -17.86
CA PRO A 143 23.55 -2.58 -19.27
C PRO A 143 24.95 -2.84 -19.80
N VAL A 144 25.11 -3.88 -20.62
CA VAL A 144 26.32 -4.08 -21.41
C VAL A 144 26.22 -3.19 -22.67
N ASN A 145 27.28 -2.42 -22.93
CA ASN A 145 27.37 -1.49 -24.06
C ASN A 145 27.38 -2.20 -25.42
#